data_AF-A0A5B7FK31-F1
#
_entry.id   AF-A0A5B7FK31-F1
#
_cell.length_a   1.000
_cell.length_b   1.000
_cell.length_c   1.000
_cell.angle_alpha   90.00
_cell.angle_beta   90.00
_cell.angle_gamma   90.00
#
_symmetry.space_group_name_H-M   'P 1'
#
loop_
_entity.id
_entity.type
_entity.pdbx_description
1 polymer ?
#
loop_
_entity_poly.entity_id
_entity_poly.type
_entity_poly.pdbx_seq_one_letter_code
_entity_poly.pdbx_strand_id
1 'polypeptide(L)'
;MEEEEEEEEEEEEEEEEEEEEKEEEGVGELQLVEHPSHIPDRPGDTPNILDLFLTSNPSAYAVTLSSPLGSSNHNLISVSCHISPIFSHDSQRGGALEVLPLPVRGT
;
A
#
# COMPACT_ATOMS: atom_id res chain seq x y z
N MET A 1 -14.29 33.35 5.30
CA MET A 1 -13.53 33.63 6.52
C MET A 1 -13.44 32.35 7.31
N GLU A 2 -14.42 31.89 8.11
CA GLU A 2 -14.26 30.59 8.80
C GLU A 2 -14.18 29.38 7.84
N GLU A 3 -15.03 29.31 6.81
CA GLU A 3 -14.99 28.21 5.82
C GLU A 3 -13.73 28.22 4.93
N GLU A 4 -13.11 29.38 4.75
CA GLU A 4 -11.86 29.49 3.95
C GLU A 4 -10.65 29.05 4.79
N GLU A 5 -10.71 29.22 6.11
CA GLU A 5 -9.67 28.74 7.03
C GLU A 5 -9.74 27.21 7.18
N GLU A 6 -10.94 26.61 7.18
CA GLU A 6 -11.10 25.14 7.19
C GLU A 6 -10.60 24.49 5.90
N GLU A 7 -10.86 25.08 4.72
CA GLU A 7 -10.33 24.57 3.44
C GLU A 7 -8.79 24.68 3.37
N GLU A 8 -8.20 25.77 3.90
CA GLU A 8 -6.73 25.91 3.98
C GLU A 8 -6.11 24.88 4.95
N GLU A 9 -6.76 24.58 6.08
CA GLU A 9 -6.31 23.52 7.00
C GLU A 9 -6.38 22.12 6.37
N GLU A 10 -7.44 21.80 5.61
CA GLU A 10 -7.56 20.51 4.89
C GLU A 10 -6.48 20.37 3.79
N GLU A 11 -6.18 21.44 3.04
CA GLU A 11 -5.10 21.43 2.04
C GLU A 11 -3.70 21.26 2.67
N GLU A 12 -3.44 21.88 3.84
CA GLU A 12 -2.20 21.70 4.59
C GLU A 12 -2.04 20.26 5.10
N GLU A 13 -3.11 19.63 5.59
CA GLU A 13 -3.09 18.21 6.01
C GLU A 13 -2.81 17.26 4.83
N GLU A 14 -3.42 17.50 3.66
CA GLU A 14 -3.16 16.70 2.45
C GLU A 14 -1.71 16.87 1.95
N GLU A 15 -1.14 18.08 1.99
CA GLU A 15 0.26 18.33 1.61
C GLU A 15 1.25 17.66 2.58
N GLU A 16 0.98 17.68 3.90
CA GLU A 16 1.80 16.98 4.89
C GLU A 16 1.77 15.45 4.69
N GLU A 17 0.60 14.87 4.37
CA GLU A 17 0.47 13.45 4.04
C GLU A 17 1.25 13.10 2.75
N GLU A 18 1.17 13.91 1.69
CA GLU A 18 1.96 13.70 0.46
C GLU A 18 3.48 13.82 0.69
N GLU A 19 3.93 14.75 1.55
CA GLU A 19 5.34 14.89 1.89
C GLU A 19 5.85 13.69 2.72
N GLU A 20 5.07 13.18 3.68
CA GLU A 20 5.40 11.97 4.45
C GLU A 20 5.49 10.73 3.54
N GLU A 21 4.56 10.58 2.57
CA GLU A 21 4.62 9.51 1.56
C GLU A 21 5.90 9.58 0.71
N LYS A 22 6.33 10.80 0.36
CA LYS A 22 7.50 11.05 -0.49
C LYS A 22 8.82 10.86 0.25
N GLU A 23 8.86 11.13 1.56
CA GLU A 23 10.00 10.77 2.41
C GLU A 23 10.12 9.24 2.57
N GLU A 24 9.00 8.51 2.56
CA GLU A 24 9.01 7.04 2.53
C GLU A 24 9.53 6.48 1.19
N GLU A 25 9.29 7.18 0.06
CA GLU A 25 9.78 6.78 -1.28
C GLU A 25 11.33 6.88 -1.41
N GLY A 26 11.99 7.61 -0.52
CA GLY A 26 13.44 7.90 -0.58
C GLY A 26 14.37 6.83 0.01
N VAL A 27 13.85 5.79 0.65
CA VAL A 27 14.66 4.73 1.27
C VAL A 27 14.77 3.52 0.33
N GLY A 28 16.00 3.16 -0.02
CA GLY A 28 16.28 1.94 -0.78
C GLY A 28 15.64 0.70 -0.13
N GLU A 29 15.36 -0.33 -0.95
CA GLU A 29 14.66 -1.55 -0.55
C GLU A 29 14.95 -2.01 0.88
N LEU A 30 13.92 -2.08 1.72
CA LEU A 30 14.00 -2.49 3.11
C LEU A 30 13.64 -3.96 3.27
N GLN A 31 14.46 -4.65 4.06
CA GLN A 31 14.27 -6.05 4.42
C GLN A 31 13.40 -6.17 5.68
N LEU A 32 12.18 -6.68 5.55
CA LEU A 32 11.22 -6.79 6.68
C LEU A 32 11.34 -8.08 7.51
N VAL A 33 11.92 -9.15 6.97
CA VAL A 33 12.12 -10.39 7.75
C VAL A 33 13.39 -10.23 8.58
N GLU A 34 13.23 -9.91 9.87
CA GLU A 34 14.34 -9.71 10.83
C GLU A 34 14.64 -10.93 11.70
N HIS A 35 13.92 -12.04 11.52
CA HIS A 35 13.98 -13.18 12.43
C HIS A 35 14.38 -14.47 11.72
N PRO A 36 15.15 -15.36 12.37
CA PRO A 36 15.53 -16.63 11.77
C PRO A 36 14.32 -17.45 11.31
N SER A 37 14.28 -17.70 10.02
CA SER A 37 13.25 -18.53 9.39
C SER A 37 13.67 -19.99 9.35
N HIS A 38 14.98 -20.28 9.30
CA HIS A 38 15.51 -21.64 9.20
C HIS A 38 15.74 -22.27 10.58
N ILE A 39 15.19 -23.48 10.76
CA ILE A 39 15.40 -24.35 11.92
C ILE A 39 16.55 -25.30 11.59
N PRO A 40 17.66 -25.28 12.36
CA PRO A 40 18.79 -26.16 12.07
C PRO A 40 18.47 -27.64 12.31
N ASP A 41 18.89 -28.49 11.37
CA ASP A 41 18.71 -29.95 11.46
C ASP A 41 19.66 -30.61 12.47
N ARG A 42 20.75 -29.91 12.84
CA ARG A 42 21.80 -30.45 13.71
C ARG A 42 21.77 -29.78 15.08
N PRO A 43 21.89 -30.55 16.16
CA PRO A 43 21.94 -29.99 17.51
C PRO A 43 23.21 -29.15 17.68
N GLY A 44 23.03 -27.89 18.08
CA GLY A 44 24.11 -26.92 18.30
C GLY A 44 24.31 -25.90 17.18
N ASP A 45 23.68 -26.09 16.02
CA ASP A 45 23.70 -25.09 14.95
C ASP A 45 22.73 -23.94 15.30
N THR A 46 23.01 -22.73 14.80
CA THR A 46 22.22 -21.52 15.12
C THR A 46 21.16 -21.26 14.04
N PRO A 47 19.91 -20.93 14.40
CA PRO A 47 18.90 -20.48 13.45
C PRO A 47 19.39 -19.28 12.63
N ASN A 48 19.13 -19.27 11.33
CA ASN A 48 19.55 -18.19 10.42
C ASN A 48 18.37 -17.59 9.66
N ILE A 49 18.51 -16.33 9.27
CA ILE A 49 17.61 -15.64 8.36
C ILE A 49 18.06 -16.01 6.94
N LEU A 50 17.40 -17.00 6.33
CA LEU A 50 17.67 -17.41 4.95
C LEU A 50 16.60 -16.90 3.97
N ASP A 51 15.45 -16.51 4.49
CA ASP A 51 14.31 -16.04 3.71
C ASP A 51 14.26 -14.50 3.75
N LEU A 52 14.10 -13.89 2.58
CA LEU A 52 14.20 -12.45 2.36
C LEU A 52 12.85 -11.90 1.88
N PHE A 53 12.44 -10.74 2.39
CA PHE A 53 11.29 -9.99 1.92
C PHE A 53 11.67 -8.51 1.82
N LEU A 54 11.97 -8.09 0.59
CA LEU A 54 12.36 -6.73 0.25
C LEU A 54 11.15 -5.95 -0.23
N THR A 55 10.97 -4.73 0.28
CA THR A 55 9.94 -3.79 -0.17
C THR A 55 10.49 -2.37 -0.17
N SER A 56 10.01 -1.53 -1.08
CA SER A 56 10.28 -0.09 -1.06
C SER A 56 9.32 0.67 -0.13
N ASN A 57 8.21 0.06 0.25
CA ASN A 57 7.26 0.62 1.20
C ASN A 57 7.10 -0.37 2.35
N PRO A 58 7.84 -0.22 3.47
CA PRO A 58 7.72 -1.09 4.63
C PRO A 58 6.43 -0.86 5.40
N SER A 59 5.88 0.36 5.44
CA SER A 59 4.69 0.71 6.23
C SER A 59 3.44 -0.07 5.78
N ALA A 60 3.34 -0.38 4.49
CA ALA A 60 2.21 -1.09 3.90
C ALA A 60 2.12 -2.58 4.29
N TYR A 61 3.17 -3.16 4.87
CA TYR A 61 3.24 -4.60 5.13
C TYR A 61 3.49 -4.92 6.60
N ALA A 62 2.68 -5.83 7.13
CA ALA A 62 2.97 -6.52 8.38
C ALA A 62 3.46 -7.95 8.09
N VAL A 63 4.61 -8.30 8.66
CA VAL A 63 5.21 -9.64 8.54
C VAL A 63 5.03 -10.41 9.84
N THR A 64 4.60 -11.66 9.73
CA THR A 64 4.50 -12.60 10.85
C THR A 64 5.21 -13.90 10.53
N LEU A 65 5.85 -14.49 11.54
CA LEU A 65 6.42 -15.83 11.47
C LEU A 65 5.53 -16.82 12.21
N SER A 66 5.35 -17.98 11.62
CA SER A 66 4.61 -19.11 12.21
C SER A 66 5.39 -20.42 12.03
N SER A 67 4.99 -21.45 12.78
CA SER A 67 5.67 -22.75 12.72
C SER A 67 5.72 -23.33 11.30
N PRO A 68 6.71 -24.19 11.00
CA PRO A 68 6.84 -24.77 9.68
C PRO A 68 5.59 -25.52 9.23
N LEU A 69 5.31 -25.45 7.93
CA LEU A 69 4.26 -26.28 7.33
C LEU A 69 4.77 -27.71 7.14
N GLY A 70 4.13 -28.66 7.83
CA GLY A 70 4.44 -30.08 7.71
C GLY A 70 5.85 -30.41 8.19
N SER A 71 6.68 -30.97 7.30
CA SER A 71 8.06 -31.39 7.58
C SER A 71 9.11 -30.39 7.10
N SER A 72 8.71 -29.16 6.75
CA SER A 72 9.67 -28.11 6.39
C SER A 72 10.54 -27.77 7.61
N ASN A 73 11.82 -27.49 7.36
CA ASN A 73 12.71 -26.89 8.34
C ASN A 73 12.73 -25.36 8.27
N HIS A 74 11.79 -24.75 7.53
CA HIS A 74 11.58 -23.29 7.50
C HIS A 74 10.25 -22.92 8.14
N ASN A 75 10.28 -21.95 9.05
CA ASN A 75 9.11 -21.25 9.57
C ASN A 75 8.35 -20.59 8.42
N LEU A 76 7.04 -20.60 8.49
CA LEU A 76 6.20 -19.95 7.50
C LEU A 76 6.21 -18.44 7.72
N ILE A 77 6.56 -17.70 6.68
CA ILE A 77 6.49 -16.24 6.63
C ILE A 77 5.14 -15.86 6.02
N SER A 78 4.30 -15.18 6.79
CA SER A 78 3.04 -14.63 6.31
C SER A 78 3.13 -13.12 6.26
N VAL A 79 2.76 -12.56 5.11
CA VAL A 79 2.77 -11.12 4.87
C VAL A 79 1.33 -10.67 4.64
N SER A 80 0.89 -9.67 5.39
CA SER A 80 -0.40 -9.03 5.20
C SER A 80 -0.21 -7.56 4.82
N CYS A 81 -1.03 -7.06 3.90
CA CYS A 81 -1.07 -5.66 3.51
C CYS A 81 -2.50 -5.14 3.58
N HIS A 82 -2.66 -3.87 3.91
CA HIS A 82 -3.93 -3.17 3.81
C HIS A 82 -4.03 -2.54 2.43
N ILE A 83 -4.55 -3.33 1.46
CA ILE A 83 -4.87 -2.77 0.15
C ILE A 83 -6.23 -2.10 0.28
N SER A 84 -6.24 -0.78 0.47
CA SER A 84 -7.44 0.00 0.26
C SER A 84 -7.89 -0.20 -1.18
N PRO A 85 -9.14 -0.62 -1.44
CA PRO A 85 -9.63 -0.70 -2.80
C PRO A 85 -9.59 0.70 -3.38
N ILE A 86 -8.74 0.91 -4.39
CA ILE A 86 -8.77 2.12 -5.19
C ILE A 86 -10.12 2.09 -5.90
N PHE A 87 -11.11 2.77 -5.35
CA PHE A 87 -12.27 3.16 -6.14
C PHE A 87 -11.70 4.10 -7.17
N SER A 88 -11.43 3.58 -8.36
CA SER A 88 -11.28 4.41 -9.54
C SER A 88 -12.62 5.11 -9.66
N HIS A 89 -12.75 6.28 -9.02
CA HIS A 89 -13.77 7.22 -9.37
C HIS A 89 -13.39 7.56 -10.80
N ASP A 90 -13.98 6.81 -11.74
CA ASP A 90 -14.13 7.27 -13.11
C ASP A 90 -14.86 8.58 -12.93
N SER A 91 -14.07 9.65 -12.81
CA SER A 91 -14.54 11.00 -12.97
C SER A 91 -15.08 10.97 -14.37
N GLN A 92 -16.37 10.65 -14.47
CA GLN A 92 -17.24 10.98 -15.56
C GLN A 92 -17.12 12.49 -15.66
N ARG A 93 -16.02 12.92 -16.29
CA ARG A 93 -15.79 14.26 -16.74
C ARG A 93 -16.92 14.44 -17.72
N GLY A 94 -17.95 15.10 -17.22
CA GLY A 94 -19.19 15.39 -17.90
C GLY A 94 -18.89 16.18 -19.16
N GLY A 95 -18.54 15.46 -20.23
CA GLY A 95 -18.70 15.91 -21.58
C GLY A 95 -20.14 15.67 -21.92
N ALA A 96 -21.00 16.62 -21.54
CA ALA A 96 -22.35 16.72 -22.04
C ALA A 96 -22.37 16.43 -23.54
N LEU A 97 -22.96 15.30 -23.95
CA LEU A 97 -23.61 15.20 -25.25
C LEU A 97 -24.82 16.14 -25.16
N GLU A 98 -24.57 17.44 -25.30
CA GLU A 98 -25.56 18.44 -25.69
C GLU A 98 -26.09 18.02 -27.07
N VAL A 99 -27.03 17.08 -27.07
CA VAL A 99 -27.94 16.86 -28.18
C VAL A 99 -28.90 18.05 -28.16
N LEU A 100 -28.50 19.15 -28.81
CA LEU A 100 -29.42 20.24 -29.10
C LEU A 100 -30.61 19.68 -29.88
N PRO A 101 -31.87 19.89 -29.46
CA PRO A 101 -33.02 19.47 -30.25
C PRO A 101 -33.04 20.25 -31.56
N LEU A 102 -33.13 19.53 -32.68
CA LEU A 102 -33.29 20.13 -34.00
C LEU A 102 -34.59 20.93 -34.05
N PRO A 103 -34.62 22.11 -34.71
CA PRO A 103 -35.85 22.88 -34.83
C PRO A 103 -36.85 22.09 -35.69
N VAL A 104 -38.03 21.81 -35.12
CA VAL A 104 -39.20 21.37 -35.88
C VAL A 104 -39.55 22.47 -36.88
N ARG A 105 -39.26 22.23 -38.15
CA ARG A 105 -39.75 23.03 -39.26
C ARG A 105 -41.18 22.58 -39.55
N GLY A 106 -42.14 23.37 -39.09
CA GLY A 106 -43.55 23.20 -39.43
C GLY A 106 -43.78 23.40 -40.93
N THR A 107 -44.61 22.55 -41.51
CA THR A 107 -45.36 22.79 -42.74
C THR A 107 -46.76 22.24 -42.54
#